data_AF-A0A7X2L5N5-F1
#
_entry.id   AF-A0A7X2L5N5-F1
#
_cell.length_a   1.000
_cell.length_b   1.000
_cell.length_c   1.000
_cell.angle_alpha   90.00
_cell.angle_beta   90.00
_cell.angle_gamma   90.00
#
_symmetry.space_group_name_H-M   'P 1'
#
loop_
_entity.id
_entity.type
_entity.pdbx_description
1 polymer ?
#
loop_
_entity_poly.entity_id
_entity_poly.type
_entity_poly.pdbx_seq_one_letter_code
_entity_poly.pdbx_strand_id
1 'polypeptide(L)'
;MFALPVGFGMFYALVVIAFNTGDGMFSNHNEPLASFAAFIAIIGILIYLSIGFLLYKSFRFMITTLLIIVASTILSLPIIEISTKIHDSYRNFFAEHNTDNYVSKLQSEFINNKSPFKFDFEESNKETLYYGDLNRLQFEKIDENTTLSTDEIDELLLSLPVNKKGFRVEFVFGKYYPEYKMKISGIAIFLDQNKNPTGCSNGVGTDYSLCEKYDDSK
;
A
#
# COMPACT_ATOMS: atom_id res chain seq x y z
N MET A 1 8.53 13.32 -37.41
CA MET A 1 7.46 12.31 -37.27
C MET A 1 7.81 11.17 -36.31
N PHE A 2 9.08 10.91 -35.99
CA PHE A 2 9.51 9.79 -35.12
C PHE A 2 9.58 10.11 -33.61
N ALA A 3 9.26 11.33 -33.18
CA ALA A 3 9.35 11.73 -31.78
C ALA A 3 8.19 11.17 -30.90
N LEU A 4 7.00 11.01 -31.47
CA LEU A 4 5.82 10.50 -30.78
C LEU A 4 5.98 9.03 -30.34
N PRO A 5 6.42 8.09 -31.19
CA PRO A 5 6.66 6.71 -30.78
C PRO A 5 7.77 6.56 -29.73
N VAL A 6 8.80 7.42 -29.79
CA VAL A 6 9.95 7.39 -28.87
C VAL A 6 9.59 7.94 -27.50
N GLY A 7 8.84 9.05 -27.47
CA GLY A 7 8.25 9.57 -26.25
C GLY A 7 7.37 8.51 -25.59
N PHE A 8 6.54 7.80 -26.36
CA PHE A 8 5.68 6.72 -25.85
C PHE A 8 6.48 5.53 -25.32
N GLY A 9 7.58 5.14 -25.98
CA GLY A 9 8.45 4.05 -25.55
C GLY A 9 9.26 4.36 -24.28
N MET A 10 9.83 5.55 -24.16
CA MET A 10 10.52 6.00 -22.93
C MET A 10 9.54 6.14 -21.77
N PHE A 11 8.37 6.67 -22.05
CA PHE A 11 7.29 6.82 -21.10
C PHE A 11 6.83 5.43 -20.58
N TYR A 12 6.66 4.44 -21.46
CA TYR A 12 6.35 3.06 -21.06
C TYR A 12 7.50 2.41 -20.26
N ALA A 13 8.76 2.68 -20.61
CA ALA A 13 9.92 2.18 -19.87
C ALA A 13 10.03 2.79 -18.47
N LEU A 14 9.73 4.09 -18.30
CA LEU A 14 9.70 4.76 -17.00
C LEU A 14 8.56 4.27 -16.12
N VAL A 15 7.39 4.04 -16.71
CA VAL A 15 6.25 3.36 -16.07
C VAL A 15 6.71 1.99 -15.55
N VAL A 16 7.30 1.17 -16.41
CA VAL A 16 7.84 -0.15 -16.02
C VAL A 16 8.87 -0.04 -14.89
N ILE A 17 9.83 0.86 -14.96
CA ILE A 17 10.87 1.03 -13.92
C ILE A 17 10.24 1.48 -12.60
N ALA A 18 9.34 2.47 -12.61
CA ALA A 18 8.61 2.90 -11.41
C ALA A 18 7.82 1.76 -10.77
N PHE A 19 7.31 0.82 -11.59
CA PHE A 19 6.64 -0.40 -11.16
C PHE A 19 7.60 -1.56 -10.81
N ASN A 20 8.93 -1.41 -10.96
CA ASN A 20 9.92 -2.46 -10.76
C ASN A 20 11.01 -2.09 -9.72
N THR A 21 11.21 -0.80 -9.39
CA THR A 21 12.19 -0.32 -8.39
C THR A 21 11.60 -0.07 -6.98
N GLY A 22 10.50 -0.71 -6.63
CA GLY A 22 9.95 -0.73 -5.27
C GLY A 22 9.13 -2.00 -5.04
N ASP A 23 8.58 -2.19 -3.83
CA ASP A 23 7.66 -3.28 -3.46
C ASP A 23 6.29 -3.20 -4.21
N GLY A 24 6.31 -2.86 -5.50
CA GLY A 24 5.15 -2.67 -6.37
C GLY A 24 5.04 -3.77 -7.43
N MET A 25 3.79 -4.13 -7.71
CA MET A 25 3.15 -4.90 -8.80
C MET A 25 3.87 -6.08 -9.52
N PHE A 26 5.20 -6.11 -9.65
CA PHE A 26 5.97 -7.10 -10.39
C PHE A 26 7.11 -7.75 -9.58
N SER A 27 6.96 -7.87 -8.26
CA SER A 27 7.89 -8.66 -7.45
C SER A 27 7.86 -10.15 -7.88
N ASN A 28 8.89 -10.56 -8.63
CA ASN A 28 9.40 -11.92 -8.84
C ASN A 28 8.45 -13.07 -9.27
N HIS A 29 7.16 -12.85 -9.54
CA HIS A 29 6.21 -13.95 -9.80
C HIS A 29 5.55 -13.93 -11.20
N ASN A 30 5.97 -13.04 -12.12
CA ASN A 30 5.36 -12.96 -13.45
C ASN A 30 6.40 -12.74 -14.57
N GLU A 31 7.23 -13.78 -14.80
CA GLU A 31 8.33 -13.82 -15.78
C GLU A 31 7.98 -13.37 -17.21
N PRO A 32 6.79 -13.69 -17.78
CA PRO A 32 6.47 -13.30 -19.15
C PRO A 32 6.33 -11.79 -19.32
N LEU A 33 5.77 -11.11 -18.31
CA LEU A 33 5.52 -9.67 -18.39
C LEU A 33 6.80 -8.86 -18.12
N ALA A 34 7.64 -9.33 -17.21
CA ALA A 34 8.98 -8.77 -17.01
C ALA A 34 9.83 -8.86 -18.30
N SER A 35 9.75 -9.99 -19.00
CA SER A 35 10.44 -10.21 -20.30
C SER A 35 9.91 -9.28 -21.39
N PHE A 36 8.60 -9.08 -21.47
CA PHE A 36 7.98 -8.15 -22.43
C PHE A 36 8.36 -6.69 -22.13
N ALA A 37 8.37 -6.31 -20.86
CA ALA A 37 8.75 -4.99 -20.42
C ALA A 37 10.25 -4.68 -20.70
N ALA A 38 11.13 -5.65 -20.44
CA ALA A 38 12.55 -5.56 -20.80
C ALA A 38 12.76 -5.42 -22.32
N PHE A 39 12.00 -6.17 -23.13
CA PHE A 39 12.04 -6.07 -24.59
C PHE A 39 11.66 -4.66 -25.10
N ILE A 40 10.58 -4.08 -24.58
CA ILE A 40 10.17 -2.72 -24.95
C ILE A 40 11.20 -1.67 -24.49
N ALA A 41 11.79 -1.83 -23.30
CA ALA A 41 12.83 -0.92 -22.80
C ALA A 41 14.08 -0.95 -23.71
N ILE A 42 14.52 -2.14 -24.15
CA ILE A 42 15.66 -2.29 -25.08
C ILE A 42 15.37 -1.59 -26.41
N ILE A 43 14.17 -1.76 -26.97
CA ILE A 43 13.76 -1.07 -28.21
C ILE A 43 13.77 0.45 -28.01
N GLY A 44 13.24 0.94 -26.88
CA GLY A 44 13.24 2.37 -26.55
C GLY A 44 14.65 2.96 -26.46
N ILE A 45 15.57 2.24 -25.82
CA ILE A 45 16.98 2.66 -25.69
C ILE A 45 17.69 2.69 -27.05
N LEU A 46 17.51 1.66 -27.89
CA LEU A 46 18.11 1.61 -29.22
C LEU A 46 17.65 2.77 -30.12
N ILE A 47 16.37 3.14 -30.04
CA ILE A 47 15.84 4.26 -30.81
C ILE A 47 16.34 5.60 -30.25
N TYR A 48 16.42 5.75 -28.91
CA TYR A 48 16.96 6.95 -28.28
C TYR A 48 18.43 7.18 -28.64
N LEU A 49 19.27 6.14 -28.59
CA LEU A 49 20.67 6.20 -29.00
C LEU A 49 20.82 6.54 -30.49
N SER A 50 19.95 6.02 -31.35
CA SER A 50 19.94 6.33 -32.78
C SER A 50 19.60 7.79 -33.06
N ILE A 51 18.64 8.36 -32.31
CA ILE A 51 18.29 9.79 -32.39
C ILE A 51 19.42 10.65 -31.82
N GLY A 52 20.01 10.27 -30.69
CA GLY A 52 21.17 10.97 -30.11
C GLY A 52 22.37 11.01 -31.07
N PHE A 53 22.65 9.93 -31.78
CA PHE A 53 23.70 9.87 -32.80
C PHE A 53 23.42 10.80 -33.99
N LEU A 54 22.15 10.90 -34.43
CA LEU A 54 21.73 11.83 -35.49
C LEU A 54 21.78 13.29 -35.04
N LEU A 55 21.48 13.58 -33.77
CA LEU A 55 21.49 14.92 -33.18
C LEU A 55 22.93 15.43 -32.90
N TYR A 56 23.85 14.56 -32.47
CA TYR A 56 25.27 14.90 -32.27
C TYR A 56 25.91 15.51 -33.52
N LYS A 57 25.44 15.11 -34.70
CA LYS A 57 25.97 15.57 -36.00
C LYS A 57 25.39 16.91 -36.46
N SER A 58 24.38 17.47 -35.78
CA SER A 58 23.70 18.69 -36.21
C SER A 58 23.07 19.46 -35.03
N PHE A 59 23.73 20.55 -34.62
CA PHE A 59 23.23 21.52 -33.63
C PHE A 59 21.85 22.14 -33.97
N ARG A 60 21.36 21.93 -35.19
CA ARG A 60 20.12 22.52 -35.73
C ARG A 60 18.83 22.04 -35.04
N PHE A 61 18.86 20.91 -34.34
CA PHE A 61 17.65 20.24 -33.80
C PHE A 61 17.51 20.32 -32.27
N MET A 62 18.35 21.11 -31.59
CA MET A 62 18.36 21.24 -30.13
C MET A 62 17.04 21.79 -29.58
N ILE A 63 16.50 22.85 -30.19
CA ILE A 63 15.23 23.48 -29.77
C ILE A 63 14.05 22.51 -29.93
N THR A 64 14.00 21.77 -31.04
CA THR A 64 12.94 20.78 -31.29
C THR A 64 12.98 19.64 -30.26
N THR A 65 14.18 19.21 -29.87
CA THR A 65 14.37 18.19 -28.84
C THR A 65 13.87 18.67 -27.48
N LEU A 66 14.17 19.93 -27.12
CA LEU A 66 13.70 20.55 -25.89
C LEU A 66 12.17 20.66 -25.85
N LEU A 67 11.54 21.01 -26.97
CA LEU A 67 10.07 21.03 -27.10
C LEU A 67 9.46 19.62 -26.99
N ILE A 68 10.10 18.59 -27.52
CA ILE A 68 9.65 17.20 -27.39
C ILE A 68 9.73 16.76 -25.92
N ILE A 69 10.80 17.09 -25.21
CA ILE A 69 10.94 16.79 -23.78
C ILE A 69 9.80 17.46 -23.01
N VAL A 70 9.61 18.77 -23.17
CA VAL A 70 8.52 19.51 -22.48
C VAL A 70 7.14 18.93 -22.81
N ALA A 71 6.85 18.65 -24.09
CA ALA A 71 5.59 18.06 -24.51
C ALA A 71 5.38 16.64 -23.93
N SER A 72 6.43 15.81 -23.92
CA SER A 72 6.38 14.47 -23.32
C SER A 72 6.19 14.52 -21.80
N THR A 73 6.72 15.54 -21.14
CA THR A 73 6.54 15.74 -19.69
C THR A 73 5.08 16.11 -19.38
N ILE A 74 4.48 17.04 -20.15
CA ILE A 74 3.06 17.41 -19.99
C ILE A 74 2.14 16.23 -20.29
N LEU A 75 2.44 15.46 -21.36
CA LEU A 75 1.67 14.28 -21.72
C LEU A 75 1.85 13.12 -20.73
N SER A 76 2.88 13.13 -19.88
CA SER A 76 3.08 12.11 -18.83
C SER A 76 2.28 12.36 -17.54
N LEU A 77 1.82 13.59 -17.29
CA LEU A 77 1.03 13.91 -16.08
C LEU A 77 -0.27 13.10 -15.96
N PRO A 78 -1.10 12.94 -17.03
CA PRO A 78 -2.28 12.09 -16.99
C PRO A 78 -1.96 10.62 -16.69
N ILE A 79 -0.77 10.15 -17.06
CA ILE A 79 -0.38 8.78 -16.71
C ILE A 79 -0.14 8.65 -15.23
N ILE A 80 0.50 9.60 -14.56
CA ILE A 80 0.77 9.46 -13.13
C ILE A 80 -0.56 9.23 -12.39
N GLU A 81 -1.62 9.95 -12.76
CA GLU A 81 -2.97 9.73 -12.22
C GLU A 81 -3.62 8.40 -12.64
N ILE A 82 -3.38 7.94 -13.87
CA ILE A 82 -3.86 6.62 -14.32
C ILE A 82 -3.09 5.50 -13.61
N SER A 83 -1.81 5.68 -13.34
CA SER A 83 -0.92 4.71 -12.72
C SER A 83 -1.29 4.47 -11.26
N THR A 84 -1.65 5.52 -10.52
CA THR A 84 -2.14 5.41 -9.15
C THR A 84 -3.51 4.71 -9.12
N LYS A 85 -4.43 5.06 -10.03
CA LYS A 85 -5.72 4.37 -10.15
C LYS A 85 -5.60 2.90 -10.52
N ILE A 86 -4.69 2.55 -11.44
CA ILE A 86 -4.41 1.16 -11.81
C ILE A 86 -3.79 0.41 -10.62
N HIS A 87 -2.85 1.04 -9.91
CA HIS A 87 -2.22 0.48 -8.72
C HIS A 87 -3.23 0.19 -7.62
N ASP A 88 -4.11 1.14 -7.31
CA ASP A 88 -5.18 0.95 -6.32
C ASP A 88 -6.18 -0.12 -6.77
N SER A 89 -6.59 -0.11 -8.04
CA SER A 89 -7.50 -1.13 -8.58
C SER A 89 -6.90 -2.53 -8.50
N TYR A 90 -5.60 -2.67 -8.79
CA TYR A 90 -4.90 -3.95 -8.69
C TYR A 90 -4.80 -4.42 -7.24
N ARG A 91 -4.42 -3.54 -6.31
CA ARG A 91 -4.31 -3.89 -4.88
C ARG A 91 -5.65 -4.34 -4.32
N ASN A 92 -6.74 -3.65 -4.66
CA ASN A 92 -8.09 -4.07 -4.29
C ASN A 92 -8.44 -5.43 -4.89
N PHE A 93 -8.23 -5.63 -6.20
CA PHE A 93 -8.46 -6.92 -6.85
C PHE A 93 -7.66 -8.06 -6.20
N PHE A 94 -6.37 -7.81 -5.91
CA PHE A 94 -5.50 -8.77 -5.27
C PHE A 94 -5.98 -9.13 -3.85
N ALA A 95 -6.34 -8.12 -3.05
CA ALA A 95 -6.86 -8.30 -1.70
C ALA A 95 -8.19 -9.06 -1.65
N GLU A 96 -9.07 -8.86 -2.64
CA GLU A 96 -10.35 -9.58 -2.75
C GLU A 96 -10.20 -11.06 -3.13
N HIS A 97 -9.14 -11.41 -3.88
CA HIS A 97 -8.97 -12.75 -4.45
C HIS A 97 -7.88 -13.59 -3.79
N ASN A 98 -7.16 -13.02 -2.82
CA ASN A 98 -6.08 -13.72 -2.11
C ASN A 98 -6.31 -13.67 -0.61
N THR A 99 -5.61 -14.58 0.09
CA THR A 99 -5.62 -14.64 1.55
C THR A 99 -4.20 -14.55 2.08
N ASP A 100 -4.00 -13.70 3.08
CA ASP A 100 -2.73 -13.61 3.78
C ASP A 100 -2.57 -14.80 4.75
N ASN A 101 -1.44 -15.49 4.64
CA ASN A 101 -1.16 -16.69 5.42
C ASN A 101 -1.09 -16.44 6.93
N TYR A 102 -0.64 -15.24 7.34
CA TYR A 102 -0.56 -14.89 8.76
C TYR A 102 -1.96 -14.56 9.30
N VAL A 103 -2.72 -13.73 8.58
CA VAL A 103 -4.10 -13.36 8.95
C VAL A 103 -5.01 -14.60 9.00
N SER A 104 -4.86 -15.53 8.05
CA SER A 104 -5.62 -16.78 8.04
C SER A 104 -5.36 -17.66 9.28
N LYS A 105 -4.11 -17.69 9.77
CA LYS A 105 -3.78 -18.42 11.01
C LYS A 105 -4.44 -17.75 12.23
N LEU A 106 -4.38 -16.42 12.32
CA LEU A 106 -5.00 -15.67 13.40
C LEU A 106 -6.51 -15.91 13.50
N GLN A 107 -7.19 -16.08 12.38
CA GLN A 107 -8.62 -16.38 12.38
C GLN A 107 -8.94 -17.60 13.24
N SER A 108 -8.16 -18.68 13.12
CA SER A 108 -8.36 -19.90 13.91
C SER A 108 -8.06 -19.72 15.40
N GLU A 109 -7.12 -18.83 15.75
CA GLU A 109 -6.72 -18.54 17.14
C GLU A 109 -7.77 -17.66 17.85
N PHE A 110 -8.35 -16.69 17.14
CA PHE A 110 -9.31 -15.75 17.71
C PHE A 110 -10.77 -16.22 17.65
N ILE A 111 -11.14 -17.18 16.79
CA ILE A 111 -12.50 -17.76 16.75
C ILE A 111 -12.90 -18.40 18.09
N ASN A 112 -11.96 -18.99 18.82
CA ASN A 112 -12.22 -19.71 20.07
C ASN A 112 -11.80 -18.91 21.31
N ASN A 113 -11.27 -17.70 21.13
CA ASN A 113 -10.78 -16.89 22.24
C ASN A 113 -11.97 -16.20 22.92
N LYS A 114 -12.05 -16.27 24.25
CA LYS A 114 -13.04 -15.52 25.06
C LYS A 114 -12.65 -14.04 25.19
N SER A 115 -12.08 -13.47 24.14
CA SER A 115 -11.66 -12.08 24.08
C SER A 115 -12.90 -11.17 24.07
N PRO A 116 -12.85 -9.98 24.68
CA PRO A 116 -13.87 -8.95 24.48
C PRO A 116 -13.89 -8.39 23.03
N PHE A 117 -12.93 -8.83 22.21
CA PHE A 117 -12.80 -8.45 20.82
C PHE A 117 -13.15 -9.58 19.86
N LYS A 118 -13.89 -9.23 18.82
CA LYS A 118 -14.12 -10.03 17.62
C LYS A 118 -13.06 -9.67 16.58
N PHE A 119 -12.33 -10.66 16.09
CA PHE A 119 -11.39 -10.45 14.99
C PHE A 119 -12.14 -10.30 13.66
N ASP A 120 -11.91 -9.19 12.95
CA ASP A 120 -12.46 -8.95 11.63
C ASP A 120 -11.50 -9.50 10.57
N PHE A 121 -11.70 -10.76 10.21
CA PHE A 121 -10.85 -11.43 9.22
C PHE A 121 -10.92 -10.76 7.85
N GLU A 122 -12.09 -10.31 7.42
CA GLU A 122 -12.29 -9.77 6.07
C GLU A 122 -11.53 -8.46 5.90
N GLU A 123 -11.71 -7.51 6.83
CA GLU A 123 -11.02 -6.22 6.75
C GLU A 123 -9.51 -6.38 7.05
N SER A 124 -9.12 -7.23 8.00
CA SER A 124 -7.70 -7.50 8.29
C SER A 124 -6.96 -8.09 7.08
N ASN A 125 -7.59 -9.05 6.38
CA ASN A 125 -7.02 -9.67 5.19
C ASN A 125 -6.85 -8.63 4.08
N LYS A 126 -7.91 -7.85 3.86
CA LYS A 126 -7.95 -6.82 2.84
C LYS A 126 -6.90 -5.74 3.07
N GLU A 127 -6.82 -5.15 4.27
CA GLU A 127 -5.83 -4.12 4.59
C GLU A 127 -4.40 -4.66 4.49
N THR A 128 -4.13 -5.85 5.03
CA THR A 128 -2.80 -6.46 5.00
C THR A 128 -2.31 -6.65 3.57
N LEU A 129 -3.16 -7.16 2.67
CA LEU A 129 -2.81 -7.38 1.27
C LEU A 129 -2.77 -6.09 0.45
N TYR A 130 -3.67 -5.14 0.74
CA TYR A 130 -3.73 -3.86 0.04
C TYR A 130 -2.49 -3.00 0.31
N TYR A 131 -2.09 -2.82 1.57
CA TYR A 131 -0.95 -1.97 1.89
C TYR A 131 0.39 -2.68 1.73
N GLY A 132 0.47 -3.95 2.15
CA GLY A 132 1.65 -4.82 2.01
C GLY A 132 2.81 -4.53 2.97
N ASP A 133 2.74 -3.44 3.74
CA ASP A 133 3.78 -2.91 4.62
C ASP A 133 3.87 -3.63 5.97
N LEU A 134 2.74 -3.73 6.67
CA LEU A 134 2.58 -4.33 7.98
C LEU A 134 1.47 -5.39 7.92
N ASN A 135 1.40 -6.26 8.93
CA ASN A 135 0.17 -7.01 9.16
C ASN A 135 -0.84 -6.10 9.86
N ARG A 136 -1.87 -5.72 9.11
CA ARG A 136 -2.91 -4.79 9.53
C ARG A 136 -4.10 -5.61 10.03
N LEU A 137 -4.35 -5.53 11.32
CA LEU A 137 -5.30 -6.38 12.04
C LEU A 137 -6.40 -5.51 12.63
N GLN A 138 -7.64 -5.90 12.41
CA GLN A 138 -8.81 -5.19 12.91
C GLN A 138 -9.58 -6.04 13.92
N PHE A 139 -9.85 -5.43 15.06
CA PHE A 139 -10.55 -6.01 16.19
C PHE A 139 -11.73 -5.12 16.58
N GLU A 140 -12.91 -5.72 16.67
CA GLU A 140 -14.14 -5.04 17.04
C GLU A 140 -14.52 -5.40 18.48
N LYS A 141 -14.70 -4.40 19.35
CA LYS A 141 -15.23 -4.63 20.71
C LYS A 141 -16.68 -5.12 20.61
N ILE A 142 -16.97 -6.26 21.24
CA ILE A 142 -18.27 -6.94 21.18
C ILE A 142 -19.34 -6.13 21.93
N ASP A 143 -18.99 -5.61 23.11
CA ASP A 143 -19.90 -4.76 23.89
C ASP A 143 -19.74 -3.29 23.50
N GLU A 144 -20.80 -2.73 22.93
CA GLU A 144 -20.86 -1.35 22.44
C GLU A 144 -20.98 -0.31 23.55
N ASN A 145 -21.37 -0.72 24.77
CA ASN A 145 -21.61 0.19 25.89
C ASN A 145 -20.43 0.32 26.84
N THR A 146 -19.38 -0.49 26.68
CA THR A 146 -18.17 -0.41 27.50
C THR A 146 -17.07 0.40 26.82
N THR A 147 -16.41 1.23 27.61
CA THR A 147 -15.21 1.96 27.18
C THR A 147 -14.07 0.99 26.93
N LEU A 148 -13.22 1.30 25.95
CA LEU A 148 -11.98 0.56 25.74
C LEU A 148 -11.00 0.87 26.87
N SER A 149 -10.40 -0.14 27.48
CA SER A 149 -9.36 0.03 28.49
C SER A 149 -7.98 -0.36 27.96
N THR A 150 -6.93 0.23 28.52
CA THR A 150 -5.55 -0.12 28.16
C THR A 150 -5.19 -1.56 28.51
N ASP A 151 -5.80 -2.13 29.55
CA ASP A 151 -5.52 -3.50 29.99
C ASP A 151 -6.05 -4.52 28.97
N GLU A 152 -7.27 -4.29 28.45
CA GLU A 152 -7.83 -5.12 27.37
C GLU A 152 -6.98 -5.05 26.09
N ILE A 153 -6.46 -3.86 25.77
CA ILE A 153 -5.54 -3.66 24.64
C ILE A 153 -4.27 -4.48 24.87
N ASP A 154 -3.61 -4.32 26.03
CA ASP A 154 -2.37 -5.03 26.36
C ASP A 154 -2.54 -6.55 26.26
N GLU A 155 -3.60 -7.11 26.84
CA GLU A 155 -3.88 -8.54 26.79
C GLU A 155 -3.97 -9.03 25.34
N LEU A 156 -4.66 -8.29 24.47
CA LEU A 156 -4.77 -8.65 23.07
C LEU A 156 -3.42 -8.54 22.35
N LEU A 157 -2.68 -7.43 22.52
CA LEU A 157 -1.38 -7.22 21.87
C LEU A 157 -0.35 -8.29 22.31
N LEU A 158 -0.37 -8.69 23.58
CA LEU A 158 0.49 -9.75 24.10
C LEU A 158 0.15 -11.11 23.48
N SER A 159 -1.13 -11.38 23.22
CA SER A 159 -1.60 -12.63 22.62
C SER A 159 -1.20 -12.80 21.14
N LEU A 160 -0.84 -11.70 20.45
CA LEU A 160 -0.44 -11.78 19.06
C LEU A 160 0.86 -12.59 18.89
N PRO A 161 0.90 -13.56 17.97
CA PRO A 161 2.12 -14.23 17.55
C PRO A 161 3.13 -13.22 17.01
N VAL A 162 4.42 -13.49 17.15
CA VAL A 162 5.46 -12.66 16.55
C VAL A 162 5.42 -12.72 15.01
N ASN A 163 5.72 -11.60 14.37
CA ASN A 163 5.69 -11.46 12.92
C ASN A 163 6.89 -10.63 12.43
N LYS A 164 7.45 -10.99 11.27
CA LYS A 164 8.57 -10.30 10.63
C LYS A 164 8.25 -8.89 10.12
N LYS A 165 6.99 -8.56 9.82
CA LYS A 165 6.59 -7.25 9.28
C LYS A 165 6.30 -6.22 10.37
N GLY A 166 5.99 -6.65 11.60
CA GLY A 166 5.34 -5.80 12.59
C GLY A 166 3.82 -5.69 12.35
N PHE A 167 3.17 -4.82 13.11
CA PHE A 167 1.71 -4.74 13.18
C PHE A 167 1.18 -3.31 13.08
N ARG A 168 -0.01 -3.19 12.49
CA ARG A 168 -0.97 -2.14 12.83
C ARG A 168 -2.20 -2.85 13.39
N VAL A 169 -2.52 -2.61 14.66
CA VAL A 169 -3.68 -3.23 15.32
C VAL A 169 -4.72 -2.14 15.55
N GLU A 170 -5.82 -2.22 14.83
CA GLU A 170 -6.95 -1.30 14.95
C GLU A 170 -8.03 -1.89 15.83
N PHE A 171 -8.41 -1.16 16.86
CA PHE A 171 -9.50 -1.47 17.77
C PHE A 171 -10.66 -0.54 17.50
N VAL A 172 -11.79 -1.09 17.06
CA VAL A 172 -13.01 -0.37 16.76
C VAL A 172 -14.02 -0.63 17.88
N PHE A 173 -14.62 0.41 18.45
CA PHE A 173 -15.48 0.29 19.63
C PHE A 173 -16.58 1.36 19.69
N GLY A 174 -17.43 1.29 20.72
CA GLY A 174 -18.56 2.19 20.90
C GLY A 174 -19.79 1.79 20.07
N LYS A 175 -20.75 2.71 19.96
CA LYS A 175 -22.02 2.48 19.27
C LYS A 175 -21.84 2.39 17.76
N TYR A 176 -22.55 1.46 17.14
CA TYR A 176 -22.64 1.40 15.68
C TYR A 176 -23.55 2.52 15.16
N TYR A 177 -23.09 3.25 14.14
CA TYR A 177 -23.86 4.33 13.52
C TYR A 177 -24.38 3.91 12.14
N PRO A 178 -25.69 3.66 11.98
CA PRO A 178 -26.26 3.17 10.72
C PRO A 178 -26.03 4.11 9.52
N GLU A 179 -26.02 5.42 9.77
CA GLU A 179 -25.80 6.45 8.74
C GLU A 179 -24.44 6.31 8.04
N TYR A 180 -23.41 5.93 8.81
CA TYR A 180 -22.04 5.76 8.32
C TYR A 180 -21.68 4.29 8.06
N LYS A 181 -22.58 3.36 8.40
CA LYS A 181 -22.36 1.91 8.37
C LYS A 181 -21.07 1.47 9.07
N MET A 182 -20.69 2.17 10.14
CA MET A 182 -19.48 1.89 10.91
C MET A 182 -19.60 2.39 12.34
N LYS A 183 -18.73 1.89 13.21
CA LYS A 183 -18.42 2.53 14.49
C LYS A 183 -17.39 3.64 14.23
N ILE A 184 -17.59 4.80 14.83
CA ILE A 184 -16.71 5.98 14.63
C ILE A 184 -15.51 5.99 15.57
N SER A 185 -15.64 5.44 16.78
CA SER A 185 -14.55 5.38 17.75
C SER A 185 -13.60 4.24 17.39
N GLY A 186 -12.33 4.59 17.22
CA GLY A 186 -11.29 3.63 16.89
C GLY A 186 -9.91 4.11 17.31
N ILE A 187 -9.03 3.19 17.65
CA ILE A 187 -7.62 3.47 17.95
C ILE A 187 -6.75 2.46 17.19
N ALA A 188 -5.71 2.94 16.54
CA ALA A 188 -4.73 2.10 15.84
C ALA A 188 -3.38 2.18 16.52
N ILE A 189 -2.84 1.03 16.90
CA ILE A 189 -1.54 0.90 17.56
C ILE A 189 -0.56 0.26 16.59
N PHE A 190 0.61 0.87 16.45
CA PHE A 190 1.67 0.38 15.58
C PHE A 190 2.73 -0.33 16.42
N LEU A 191 3.08 -1.55 16.02
CA LEU A 191 4.08 -2.36 16.71
C LEU A 191 5.19 -2.78 15.74
N ASP A 192 6.42 -2.85 16.24
CA ASP A 192 7.53 -3.45 15.52
C ASP A 192 7.42 -5.00 15.46
N GLN A 193 8.42 -5.64 14.87
CA GLN A 193 8.52 -7.10 14.73
C GLN A 193 8.57 -7.84 16.08
N ASN A 194 9.01 -7.14 17.12
CA ASN A 194 9.16 -7.63 18.49
C ASN A 194 7.94 -7.26 19.37
N LYS A 195 6.89 -6.68 18.79
CA LYS A 195 5.68 -6.20 19.47
C LYS A 195 5.91 -4.99 20.38
N ASN A 196 6.99 -4.25 20.18
CA ASN A 196 7.20 -2.98 20.87
C ASN A 196 6.35 -1.89 20.19
N PRO A 197 5.63 -1.05 20.96
CA PRO A 197 4.94 0.11 20.41
C PRO A 197 5.90 1.05 19.67
N THR A 198 5.47 1.53 18.52
CA THR A 198 6.22 2.49 17.68
C THR A 198 5.41 3.74 17.37
N GLY A 199 4.15 3.76 17.77
CA GLY A 199 3.24 4.86 17.52
C GLY A 199 1.78 4.48 17.73
N CYS A 200 0.94 5.51 17.79
CA CYS A 200 -0.49 5.35 17.96
C CYS A 200 -1.25 6.43 17.18
N SER A 201 -2.44 6.08 16.67
CA SER A 201 -3.33 7.00 15.98
C SER A 201 -4.75 6.85 16.52
N ASN A 202 -5.37 7.98 16.85
CA ASN A 202 -6.76 8.04 17.27
C ASN A 202 -7.68 8.31 16.08
N GLY A 203 -8.79 7.58 16.02
CA GLY A 203 -9.92 7.86 15.15
C GLY A 203 -10.81 8.98 15.70
N VAL A 204 -11.90 9.26 15.00
CA VAL A 204 -12.85 10.31 15.36
C VAL A 204 -13.64 9.92 16.62
N GLY A 205 -13.68 10.80 17.63
CA GLY A 205 -14.45 10.55 18.85
C GLY A 205 -13.78 9.60 19.85
N THR A 206 -12.45 9.52 19.81
CA THR A 206 -11.62 8.71 20.71
C THR A 206 -10.96 9.61 21.75
N ASP A 207 -10.84 9.12 23.00
CA ASP A 207 -10.09 9.82 24.04
C ASP A 207 -8.59 9.77 23.73
N TYR A 208 -7.96 10.95 23.64
CA TYR A 208 -6.53 11.09 23.34
C TYR A 208 -5.63 10.34 24.33
N SER A 209 -6.08 10.17 25.58
CA SER A 209 -5.32 9.51 26.65
C SER A 209 -5.04 8.03 26.38
N LEU A 210 -5.84 7.35 25.55
CA LEU A 210 -5.62 5.95 25.20
C LEU A 210 -4.35 5.72 24.38
N CYS A 211 -3.91 6.72 23.60
CA CYS A 211 -2.70 6.62 22.79
C CYS A 211 -1.41 6.95 23.55
N GLU A 212 -1.47 7.71 24.65
CA GLU A 212 -0.26 8.23 25.32
C GLU A 212 0.73 7.14 25.78
N LYS A 213 0.22 5.94 26.04
CA LYS A 213 1.01 4.78 26.45
C LYS A 213 1.77 4.11 25.30
N TYR A 214 1.23 4.19 24.08
CA TYR A 214 1.73 3.46 22.91
C TYR A 214 2.47 4.37 21.91
N ASP A 215 2.57 5.65 22.25
CA ASP A 215 3.28 6.64 21.46
C ASP A 215 4.72 6.77 21.95
N ASP A 216 5.65 6.17 21.20
CA ASP A 216 7.09 6.17 21.48
C ASP A 216 7.78 7.46 20.99
N SER A 217 7.01 8.45 20.51
CA SER A 217 7.54 9.73 20.02
C SER A 217 7.91 10.76 21.11
N LYS A 218 8.18 10.29 22.34
CA LYS A 218 8.61 11.14 23.48
C LYS A 218 10.13 11.16 23.68
#